data_AF-A0A3A4A855-F1
#
_entry.id   AF-A0A3A4A855-F1
#
_cell.length_a   1.000
_cell.length_b   1.000
_cell.length_c   1.000
_cell.angle_alpha   90.00
_cell.angle_beta   90.00
_cell.angle_gamma   90.00
#
_symmetry.space_group_name_H-M   'P 1'
#
loop_
_entity.id
_entity.type
_entity.pdbx_description
1 polymer ?
#
loop_
_entity_poly.entity_id
_entity_poly.type
_entity_poly.pdbx_seq_one_letter_code
_entity_poly.pdbx_strand_id
1 'polypeptide(L)'
;MPGNDPSLPQPHGLYHSGVLQPGHPLGIWDATLINPSMGPGTGDAISTNADLIIFLRALLGGRLLPPALLTQMRTLHPVWQETDEDLAYHYTPEQTGGEPEVEYAVRGVTGQYGLGITKRTFTCPNGSPVAVWGHNGAIPGSLSYAYVTEDGSRALAFNVNGDWPARVHKYDPNAFQPSELIMFYDVMRAEFCTPA
;
A
#
# COMPACT_ATOMS: atom_id res chain seq x y z
N MET A 1 20.56 -1.31 -4.09
CA MET A 1 20.13 -1.55 -2.69
C MET A 1 21.17 -0.95 -1.74
N PRO A 2 20.75 -0.33 -0.64
CA PRO A 2 21.61 0.33 0.36
C PRO A 2 22.30 -0.62 1.34
N GLY A 3 21.85 -1.87 1.48
CA GLY A 3 22.49 -2.85 2.36
C GLY A 3 22.27 -2.52 3.85
N ASN A 4 23.32 -2.12 4.55
CA ASN A 4 23.25 -1.70 5.96
C ASN A 4 23.42 -0.18 6.17
N ASP A 5 23.54 0.60 5.09
CA ASP A 5 23.62 2.05 5.16
C ASP A 5 22.23 2.62 5.51
N PRO A 6 22.09 3.30 6.67
CA PRO A 6 20.81 3.87 7.09
C PRO A 6 20.51 5.23 6.44
N SER A 7 21.42 5.77 5.63
CA SER A 7 21.25 7.10 5.04
C SER A 7 20.25 7.12 3.89
N LEU A 8 19.52 8.23 3.77
CA LEU A 8 18.59 8.49 2.68
C LEU A 8 19.19 9.50 1.68
N PRO A 9 19.03 9.28 0.36
CA PRO A 9 19.35 10.29 -0.64
C PRO A 9 18.58 11.60 -0.41
N GLN A 10 19.25 12.73 -0.60
CA GLN A 10 18.62 14.04 -0.52
C GLN A 10 17.96 14.44 -1.85
N PRO A 11 16.86 15.21 -1.82
CA PRO A 11 16.10 15.62 -0.64
C PRO A 11 15.17 14.50 -0.15
N HIS A 12 14.99 14.40 1.17
CA HIS A 12 13.97 13.53 1.76
C HIS A 12 13.23 14.24 2.91
N GLY A 13 12.01 13.81 3.18
CA GLY A 13 11.26 14.24 4.37
C GLY A 13 11.75 13.56 5.64
N LEU A 14 11.16 13.94 6.77
CA LEU A 14 11.27 13.15 8.00
C LEU A 14 10.26 12.00 7.96
N TYR A 15 10.68 10.84 8.43
CA TYR A 15 9.85 9.65 8.54
C TYR A 15 9.70 9.33 10.02
N HIS A 16 8.50 8.93 10.43
CA HIS A 16 8.22 8.68 11.84
C HIS A 16 7.51 7.34 11.98
N SER A 17 7.73 6.60 13.06
CA SER A 17 7.08 5.31 13.26
C SER A 17 6.38 5.24 14.60
N GLY A 18 5.20 4.63 14.62
CA GLY A 18 4.50 4.20 15.84
C GLY A 18 4.72 2.72 16.18
N VAL A 19 5.45 1.98 15.34
CA VAL A 19 5.71 0.55 15.55
C VAL A 19 6.58 0.37 16.79
N LEU A 20 6.14 -0.54 17.68
CA LEU A 20 6.90 -0.90 18.86
C LEU A 20 8.18 -1.64 18.45
N GLN A 21 9.34 -1.06 18.76
CA GLN A 21 10.64 -1.63 18.43
C GLN A 21 11.57 -1.63 19.66
N PRO A 22 12.32 -2.72 19.91
CA PRO A 22 13.28 -2.77 21.01
C PRO A 22 14.29 -1.63 20.91
N GLY A 23 14.49 -0.91 22.02
CA GLY A 23 15.42 0.23 22.07
C GLY A 23 14.83 1.58 21.70
N HIS A 24 13.56 1.64 21.26
CA HIS A 24 12.85 2.89 20.97
C HIS A 24 11.87 3.26 22.10
N PRO A 25 11.62 4.58 22.34
CA PRO A 25 10.62 5.02 23.30
C PRO A 25 9.23 4.47 22.98
N LEU A 26 8.40 4.27 24.01
CA LEU A 26 6.97 4.06 23.80
C LEU A 26 6.36 5.30 23.14
N GLY A 27 5.69 5.13 22.00
CA GLY A 27 5.07 6.22 21.24
C GLY A 27 5.66 6.39 19.84
N ILE A 28 5.40 7.54 19.22
CA ILE A 28 5.90 7.87 17.88
C ILE A 28 7.37 8.29 18.00
N TRP A 29 8.24 7.75 17.15
CA TRP A 29 9.68 8.03 17.13
C TRP A 29 10.19 8.36 15.71
N ASP A 30 11.34 9.04 15.60
CA ASP A 30 11.95 9.39 14.31
C ASP A 30 12.61 8.18 13.64
N ALA A 31 12.01 7.76 12.54
CA ALA A 31 12.33 6.60 11.73
C ALA A 31 13.07 6.97 10.43
N THR A 32 13.57 8.20 10.30
CA THR A 32 14.23 8.68 9.08
C THR A 32 15.47 7.88 8.73
N LEU A 33 16.22 7.43 9.74
CA LEU A 33 17.46 6.66 9.56
C LEU A 33 17.29 5.28 10.17
N ILE A 34 16.98 4.30 9.32
CA ILE A 34 16.81 2.90 9.71
C ILE A 34 17.80 2.06 8.93
N ASN A 35 18.47 1.13 9.63
CA ASN A 35 19.31 0.14 8.99
C ASN A 35 18.44 -0.84 8.18
N PRO A 36 18.52 -0.84 6.83
CA PRO A 36 17.63 -1.63 5.98
C PRO A 36 17.98 -3.13 5.96
N SER A 37 19.07 -3.54 6.62
CA SER A 37 19.46 -4.96 6.72
C SER A 37 18.45 -5.83 7.48
N MET A 38 17.38 -5.24 8.04
CA MET A 38 16.25 -5.97 8.60
C MET A 38 15.34 -6.61 7.54
N GLY A 39 15.42 -6.18 6.27
CA GLY A 39 14.62 -6.70 5.16
C GLY A 39 15.41 -6.87 3.85
N PRO A 40 16.52 -7.63 3.85
CA PRO A 40 17.41 -7.72 2.70
C PRO A 40 16.70 -8.39 1.52
N GLY A 41 16.60 -7.70 0.38
CA GLY A 41 15.93 -8.20 -0.81
C GLY A 41 14.40 -8.33 -0.70
N THR A 42 13.82 -7.99 0.46
CA THR A 42 12.38 -8.03 0.71
C THR A 42 11.77 -6.65 0.93
N GLY A 43 12.58 -5.66 1.32
CA GLY A 43 12.11 -4.29 1.59
C GLY A 43 13.21 -3.24 1.76
N ASP A 44 14.43 -3.51 1.30
CA ASP A 44 15.58 -2.61 1.45
C ASP A 44 15.72 -1.57 0.32
N ALA A 45 14.86 -1.61 -0.70
CA ALA A 45 14.93 -0.68 -1.82
C ALA A 45 14.50 0.75 -1.44
N ILE A 46 15.30 1.74 -1.85
CA ILE A 46 14.94 3.17 -1.83
C ILE A 46 14.64 3.59 -3.26
N SER A 47 13.55 4.33 -3.48
CA SER A 47 13.10 4.77 -4.81
C SER A 47 12.29 6.06 -4.74
N THR A 48 11.87 6.56 -5.90
CA THR A 48 10.91 7.66 -6.04
C THR A 48 9.59 7.16 -6.61
N ASN A 49 8.49 7.90 -6.41
CA ASN A 49 7.20 7.57 -7.02
C ASN A 49 7.31 7.46 -8.56
N ALA A 50 8.08 8.35 -9.19
CA ALA A 50 8.30 8.33 -10.63
C ALA A 50 9.04 7.06 -11.09
N ASP A 51 10.10 6.66 -10.38
CA ASP A 51 10.88 5.48 -10.73
C ASP A 51 10.10 4.18 -10.53
N LEU A 52 9.26 4.11 -9.48
CA LEU A 52 8.36 2.97 -9.27
C LEU A 52 7.37 2.81 -10.44
N ILE A 53 6.82 3.91 -10.94
CA ILE A 53 5.93 3.90 -12.11
C ILE A 53 6.69 3.46 -13.38
N ILE A 54 7.89 3.98 -13.59
CA ILE A 54 8.76 3.59 -14.72
C ILE A 54 9.05 2.09 -14.67
N PHE A 55 9.44 1.59 -13.49
CA PHE A 55 9.72 0.17 -13.26
C PHE A 55 8.50 -0.70 -13.58
N LEU A 56 7.34 -0.39 -13.01
CA LEU A 56 6.12 -1.19 -13.23
C LEU A 56 5.69 -1.19 -14.70
N ARG A 57 5.75 -0.05 -15.39
CA ARG A 57 5.45 0.04 -16.83
C ARG A 57 6.46 -0.72 -17.68
N ALA A 58 7.74 -0.71 -17.33
CA ALA A 58 8.76 -1.49 -18.03
C ALA A 58 8.58 -2.99 -17.79
N LEU A 59 8.30 -3.39 -16.55
CA LEU A 59 8.07 -4.78 -16.15
C LEU A 59 6.86 -5.37 -16.86
N LEU A 60 5.69 -4.74 -16.72
CA LEU A 60 4.45 -5.24 -17.29
C LEU A 60 4.39 -5.06 -18.82
N GLY A 61 5.11 -4.08 -19.36
CA GLY A 61 5.30 -3.94 -20.80
C GLY A 61 6.28 -4.95 -21.41
N GLY A 62 6.84 -5.88 -20.63
CA GLY A 62 7.73 -6.94 -21.13
C GLY A 62 9.13 -6.46 -21.52
N ARG A 63 9.56 -5.27 -21.04
CA ARG A 63 10.91 -4.74 -21.31
C ARG A 63 11.97 -5.31 -20.38
N LEU A 64 11.58 -5.82 -19.22
CA LEU A 64 12.51 -6.34 -18.19
C LEU A 64 12.58 -7.87 -18.14
N LEU A 65 11.55 -8.57 -18.62
CA LEU A 65 11.47 -10.03 -18.59
C LEU A 65 11.12 -10.56 -19.99
N PRO A 66 11.77 -11.64 -20.46
CA PRO A 66 11.31 -12.40 -21.61
C PRO A 66 9.84 -12.86 -21.42
N PRO A 67 9.07 -13.03 -22.51
CA PRO A 67 7.64 -13.35 -22.41
C PRO A 67 7.32 -14.54 -21.51
N ALA A 68 8.11 -15.62 -21.59
CA ALA A 68 7.90 -16.81 -20.75
C ALA A 68 8.05 -16.52 -19.25
N LEU A 69 9.01 -15.69 -18.85
CA LEU A 69 9.21 -15.31 -17.44
C LEU A 69 8.14 -14.31 -16.99
N LEU A 70 7.69 -13.40 -17.86
CA LEU A 70 6.57 -12.51 -17.56
C LEU A 70 5.27 -13.31 -17.34
N THR A 71 5.02 -14.35 -18.14
CA THR A 71 3.90 -15.28 -17.94
C THR A 71 3.99 -16.00 -16.60
N GLN A 72 5.18 -16.50 -16.23
CA GLN A 72 5.38 -17.12 -14.91
C GLN A 72 5.13 -16.13 -13.77
N MET A 73 5.67 -14.91 -13.86
CA MET A 73 5.48 -13.86 -12.85
C MET A 73 4.00 -13.52 -12.64
N ARG A 74 3.21 -13.55 -13.72
CA ARG A 74 1.77 -13.28 -13.73
C ARG A 74 0.89 -14.51 -13.48
N THR A 75 1.49 -15.65 -13.12
CA THR A 75 0.71 -16.82 -12.69
C THR A 75 0.18 -16.54 -11.29
N LEU A 76 -1.11 -16.21 -11.22
CA LEU A 76 -1.74 -15.68 -10.01
C LEU A 76 -2.35 -16.78 -9.15
N HIS A 77 -2.15 -16.66 -7.84
CA HIS A 77 -2.83 -17.44 -6.82
C HIS A 77 -3.77 -16.53 -6.03
N PRO A 78 -5.01 -16.98 -5.70
CA PRO A 78 -5.85 -16.26 -4.75
C PRO A 78 -5.15 -16.21 -3.40
N VAL A 79 -5.12 -15.04 -2.76
CA VAL A 79 -4.48 -14.92 -1.44
C VAL A 79 -5.44 -14.35 -0.40
N TRP A 80 -6.24 -13.34 -0.75
CA TRP A 80 -7.21 -12.77 0.18
C TRP A 80 -8.43 -12.18 -0.54
N GLN A 81 -9.55 -12.17 0.17
CA GLN A 81 -10.67 -11.28 -0.09
C GLN A 81 -10.68 -10.31 1.07
N GLU A 82 -10.50 -9.02 0.81
CA GLU A 82 -10.77 -8.03 1.84
C GLU A 82 -12.29 -7.81 1.82
N THR A 83 -12.94 -8.11 2.94
CA THR A 83 -14.39 -7.98 3.07
C THR A 83 -14.77 -6.52 3.30
N ASP A 84 -16.04 -6.19 3.08
CA ASP A 84 -16.56 -4.86 3.41
C ASP A 84 -16.34 -4.52 4.90
N GLU A 85 -16.25 -5.50 5.81
CA GLU A 85 -15.94 -5.28 7.24
C GLU A 85 -14.48 -4.89 7.51
N ASP A 86 -13.51 -5.46 6.78
CA ASP A 86 -12.08 -5.14 6.92
C ASP A 86 -11.73 -3.72 6.44
N LEU A 87 -12.61 -3.17 5.61
CA LEU A 87 -12.46 -1.90 4.91
C LEU A 87 -13.55 -0.89 5.33
N ALA A 88 -14.50 -1.29 6.17
CA ALA A 88 -15.49 -0.41 6.76
C ALA A 88 -14.86 0.35 7.92
N TYR A 89 -14.97 1.67 7.86
CA TYR A 89 -14.80 2.49 9.04
C TYR A 89 -16.00 2.25 9.97
N HIS A 90 -15.92 1.28 10.89
CA HIS A 90 -16.94 1.13 11.94
C HIS A 90 -16.83 2.30 12.91
N TYR A 91 -17.51 3.41 12.59
CA TYR A 91 -17.74 4.49 13.54
C TYR A 91 -18.98 4.15 14.36
N THR A 92 -18.84 3.92 15.67
CA THR A 92 -20.02 3.75 16.53
C THR A 92 -20.71 5.11 16.72
N PRO A 93 -22.03 5.23 16.44
CA PRO A 93 -22.79 6.49 16.53
C PRO A 93 -22.85 7.12 17.94
N GLU A 94 -22.35 6.43 18.97
CA GLU A 94 -22.43 6.85 20.37
C GLU A 94 -21.62 8.13 20.67
N GLN A 95 -20.74 8.58 19.76
CA GLN A 95 -19.85 9.71 19.99
C GLN A 95 -20.33 11.06 19.43
N THR A 96 -21.30 11.13 18.52
CA THR A 96 -21.64 12.39 17.82
C THR A 96 -23.11 12.80 17.79
N GLY A 97 -24.05 11.97 18.26
CA GLY A 97 -25.43 12.41 18.45
C GLY A 97 -26.13 12.93 17.18
N GLY A 98 -25.96 12.27 16.03
CA GLY A 98 -26.86 12.47 14.86
C GLY A 98 -26.28 12.10 13.48
N GLU A 99 -27.00 11.16 12.81
CA GLU A 99 -27.15 10.86 11.35
C GLU A 99 -25.94 10.61 10.42
N PRO A 100 -26.11 9.76 9.37
CA PRO A 100 -26.28 8.31 9.38
C PRO A 100 -24.93 7.58 9.16
N GLU A 101 -24.94 6.27 9.37
CA GLU A 101 -23.85 5.34 9.08
C GLU A 101 -23.42 5.48 7.61
N VAL A 102 -22.26 6.11 7.37
CA VAL A 102 -21.66 6.07 6.03
C VAL A 102 -21.08 4.67 5.88
N GLU A 103 -21.89 3.78 5.31
CA GLU A 103 -21.43 2.47 4.86
C GLU A 103 -20.38 2.69 3.77
N TYR A 104 -19.12 2.81 4.17
CA TYR A 104 -17.98 2.66 3.27
C TYR A 104 -17.87 1.19 2.89
N ALA A 105 -18.90 0.66 2.19
CA ALA A 105 -18.83 -0.64 1.56
C ALA A 105 -17.77 -0.55 0.46
N VAL A 106 -16.54 -0.93 0.78
CA VAL A 106 -15.46 -1.07 -0.18
C VAL A 106 -15.74 -2.36 -0.96
N ARG A 107 -16.76 -2.28 -1.83
CA ARG A 107 -17.34 -3.43 -2.52
C ARG A 107 -16.28 -4.31 -3.16
N GLY A 108 -16.16 -5.52 -2.63
CA GLY A 108 -15.51 -6.69 -3.23
C GLY A 108 -14.11 -6.42 -3.76
N VAL A 109 -13.11 -6.31 -2.88
CA VAL A 109 -11.72 -6.34 -3.31
C VAL A 109 -11.20 -7.76 -3.32
N THR A 110 -10.74 -8.22 -4.49
CA THR A 110 -10.02 -9.49 -4.61
C THR A 110 -8.54 -9.23 -4.82
N GLY A 111 -7.72 -9.81 -3.94
CA GLY A 111 -6.27 -9.81 -4.03
C GLY A 111 -5.74 -11.15 -4.54
N GLN A 112 -4.90 -11.08 -5.57
CA GLN A 112 -4.17 -12.22 -6.10
C GLN A 112 -2.67 -11.91 -6.13
N TYR A 113 -1.85 -12.94 -5.94
CA TYR A 113 -0.41 -12.78 -5.85
C TYR A 113 0.31 -13.72 -6.83
N GLY A 114 1.25 -13.17 -7.58
CA GLY A 114 2.13 -13.90 -8.50
C GLY A 114 3.54 -14.01 -7.93
N LEU A 115 4.57 -13.96 -8.77
CA LEU A 115 5.96 -13.96 -8.28
C LEU A 115 6.40 -12.53 -7.94
N GLY A 116 6.20 -12.11 -6.70
CA GLY A 116 6.61 -10.79 -6.21
C GLY A 116 5.76 -9.63 -6.75
N ILE A 117 4.56 -9.91 -7.25
CA ILE A 117 3.64 -8.91 -7.78
C ILE A 117 2.20 -9.27 -7.40
N THR A 118 1.42 -8.24 -7.10
CA THR A 118 -0.01 -8.35 -6.80
C THR A 118 -0.85 -7.93 -7.99
N LYS A 119 -2.01 -8.59 -8.16
CA LYS A 119 -3.14 -8.08 -8.92
C LYS A 119 -4.28 -7.82 -7.94
N ARG A 120 -4.76 -6.58 -7.91
CA ARG A 120 -5.94 -6.18 -7.12
C ARG A 120 -7.09 -5.87 -8.08
N THR A 121 -8.26 -6.41 -7.79
CA THR A 121 -9.49 -6.11 -8.54
C THR A 121 -10.51 -5.52 -7.58
N PHE A 122 -11.07 -4.37 -7.91
CA PHE A 122 -12.07 -3.67 -7.10
C PHE A 122 -13.13 -3.01 -7.98
N THR A 123 -14.28 -2.70 -7.39
CA THR A 123 -15.40 -2.08 -8.11
C THR A 123 -15.39 -0.55 -7.93
N CYS A 124 -15.57 0.18 -9.03
CA CYS A 124 -15.72 1.63 -9.04
C CYS A 124 -17.15 2.06 -8.63
N PRO A 125 -17.36 3.34 -8.24
CA PRO A 125 -18.70 3.82 -7.85
C PRO A 125 -19.79 3.65 -8.92
N ASN A 126 -19.41 3.65 -10.20
CA ASN A 126 -20.30 3.40 -11.34
C ASN A 126 -20.60 1.90 -11.59
N GLY A 127 -20.06 1.00 -10.76
CA GLY A 127 -20.21 -0.44 -10.87
C GLY A 127 -19.20 -1.14 -11.81
N SER A 128 -18.32 -0.42 -12.50
CA SER A 128 -17.32 -1.05 -13.38
C SER A 128 -16.17 -1.66 -12.56
N PRO A 129 -15.73 -2.90 -12.87
CA PRO A 129 -14.55 -3.46 -12.24
C PRO A 129 -13.27 -2.83 -12.81
N VAL A 130 -12.30 -2.63 -11.93
CA VAL A 130 -10.94 -2.20 -12.30
C VAL A 130 -9.95 -3.20 -11.74
N ALA A 131 -8.95 -3.55 -12.55
CA ALA A 131 -7.83 -4.38 -12.14
C ALA A 131 -6.52 -3.61 -12.29
N VAL A 132 -5.71 -3.65 -11.23
CA VAL A 132 -4.40 -3.00 -11.17
C VAL A 132 -3.33 -3.98 -10.71
N TRP A 133 -2.10 -3.74 -11.17
CA TRP A 133 -0.94 -4.55 -10.90
C TRP A 133 0.14 -3.74 -10.23
N GLY A 134 0.81 -4.33 -9.23
CA GLY A 134 1.83 -3.62 -8.49
C GLY A 134 2.17 -4.29 -7.18
N HIS A 135 2.61 -3.50 -6.22
CA HIS A 135 2.93 -3.98 -4.88
C HIS A 135 2.86 -2.83 -3.87
N ASN A 136 2.68 -3.17 -2.59
CA ASN A 136 2.81 -2.25 -1.47
C ASN A 136 4.03 -2.60 -0.61
N GLY A 137 4.52 -1.66 0.19
CA GLY A 137 5.64 -1.87 1.09
C GLY A 137 5.38 -1.16 2.41
N ALA A 138 5.76 -1.83 3.50
CA ALA A 138 5.71 -1.28 4.83
C ALA A 138 7.05 -1.55 5.52
N ILE A 139 7.72 -0.48 5.92
CA ILE A 139 8.90 -0.47 6.78
C ILE A 139 8.65 0.60 7.84
N PRO A 140 9.25 0.54 9.06
CA PRO A 140 8.95 1.55 10.06
C PRO A 140 9.11 2.98 9.51
N GLY A 141 8.01 3.71 9.60
CA GLY A 141 7.82 5.07 9.15
C GLY A 141 7.59 5.33 7.67
N SER A 142 7.54 4.29 6.83
CA SER A 142 7.27 4.43 5.41
C SER A 142 6.28 3.38 4.91
N LEU A 143 5.11 3.85 4.46
CA LEU A 143 4.12 3.05 3.75
C LEU A 143 4.10 3.45 2.27
N SER A 144 4.44 2.53 1.38
CA SER A 144 4.59 2.78 -0.05
C SER A 144 3.62 1.94 -0.86
N TYR A 145 3.01 2.53 -1.87
CA TYR A 145 2.07 1.87 -2.76
C TYR A 145 2.38 2.26 -4.20
N ALA A 146 2.50 1.28 -5.09
CA ALA A 146 2.72 1.53 -6.51
C ALA A 146 1.95 0.52 -7.35
N TYR A 147 1.06 1.02 -8.21
CA TYR A 147 0.14 0.23 -9.03
C TYR A 147 -0.06 0.87 -10.41
N VAL A 148 -0.28 0.04 -11.42
CA VAL A 148 -0.60 0.47 -12.79
C VAL A 148 -1.72 -0.40 -13.38
N THR A 149 -2.42 0.11 -14.38
CA THR A 149 -3.33 -0.71 -15.19
C THR A 149 -2.56 -1.75 -16.00
N GLU A 150 -3.23 -2.82 -16.43
CA GLU A 150 -2.63 -3.92 -17.22
C GLU A 150 -1.88 -3.41 -18.47
N ASP A 151 -2.44 -2.40 -19.15
CA ASP A 151 -1.87 -1.74 -20.32
C ASP A 151 -0.84 -0.65 -19.99
N GLY A 152 -0.66 -0.35 -18.69
CA GLY A 152 0.23 0.70 -18.19
C GLY A 152 -0.21 2.13 -18.49
N SER A 153 -1.41 2.34 -19.05
CA SER A 153 -1.91 3.67 -19.42
C SER A 153 -2.10 4.58 -18.21
N ARG A 154 -2.54 4.02 -17.08
CA ARG A 154 -2.70 4.72 -15.81
C ARG A 154 -1.75 4.16 -14.75
N ALA A 155 -1.31 5.02 -13.85
CA ALA A 155 -0.32 4.67 -12.86
C ALA A 155 -0.47 5.54 -11.61
N LEU A 156 -0.40 4.91 -10.45
CA LEU A 156 -0.39 5.55 -9.14
C LEU A 156 0.83 5.07 -8.38
N ALA A 157 1.61 5.98 -7.84
CA ALA A 157 2.58 5.67 -6.80
C ALA A 157 2.57 6.76 -5.74
N PHE A 158 2.47 6.36 -4.47
CA PHE A 158 2.52 7.29 -3.34
C PHE A 158 3.23 6.66 -2.14
N ASN A 159 3.65 7.53 -1.24
CA ASN A 159 4.30 7.17 0.01
C ASN A 159 3.70 8.00 1.14
N VAL A 160 3.56 7.38 2.31
CA VAL A 160 3.22 8.04 3.57
C VAL A 160 4.42 7.89 4.49
N ASN A 161 4.98 9.02 4.92
CA ASN A 161 6.15 9.10 5.81
C ASN A 161 5.76 8.95 7.30
N GLY A 162 4.73 8.14 7.54
CA GLY A 162 4.26 7.75 8.85
C GLY A 162 3.37 6.52 8.76
N ASP A 163 3.63 5.55 9.65
CA ASP A 163 2.97 4.23 9.65
C ASP A 163 1.93 4.06 10.76
N TRP A 164 1.63 5.13 11.50
CA TRP A 164 0.56 5.17 12.46
C TRP A 164 -0.59 5.97 11.82
N PRO A 165 -1.65 5.32 11.33
CA PRO A 165 -2.84 6.09 11.05
C PRO A 165 -3.37 6.65 12.38
N ALA A 166 -3.96 7.83 12.32
CA ALA A 166 -4.42 8.58 13.48
C ALA A 166 -5.15 7.65 14.48
N ARG A 167 -4.83 7.79 15.77
CA ARG A 167 -5.34 6.97 16.88
C ARG A 167 -6.87 6.78 16.81
N VAL A 168 -7.32 5.68 16.21
CA VAL A 168 -8.68 5.15 16.39
C VAL A 168 -8.56 3.71 16.85
N HIS A 169 -7.99 3.54 18.05
CA HIS A 169 -8.39 2.54 19.05
C HIS A 169 -7.35 2.58 20.18
N LYS A 170 -7.79 3.08 21.32
CA LYS A 170 -7.06 2.93 22.58
C LYS A 170 -7.10 1.43 22.90
N TYR A 171 -5.96 0.75 22.88
CA TYR A 171 -5.74 -0.62 23.40
C TYR A 171 -6.06 -1.84 22.51
N ASP A 172 -5.54 -1.91 21.29
CA ASP A 172 -5.10 -3.22 20.78
C ASP A 172 -3.76 -3.11 20.04
N PRO A 173 -2.63 -3.53 20.66
CA PRO A 173 -1.33 -3.54 20.00
C PRO A 173 -1.20 -4.61 18.90
N ASN A 174 -2.20 -5.48 18.72
CA ASN A 174 -2.23 -6.52 17.69
C ASN A 174 -3.20 -6.20 16.53
N ALA A 175 -3.97 -5.12 16.61
CA ALA A 175 -4.88 -4.72 15.54
C ALA A 175 -4.08 -4.12 14.37
N PHE A 176 -3.91 -4.92 13.33
CA PHE A 176 -3.50 -4.45 12.00
C PHE A 176 -4.45 -3.34 11.58
N GLN A 177 -3.93 -2.14 11.32
CA GLN A 177 -4.72 -0.91 11.27
C GLN A 177 -5.62 -0.87 10.01
N PRO A 178 -6.96 -0.99 10.14
CA PRO A 178 -7.86 -0.99 8.97
C PRO A 178 -7.84 0.34 8.19
N SER A 179 -7.47 1.43 8.87
CA SER A 179 -7.47 2.79 8.33
C SER A 179 -6.41 3.05 7.24
N GLU A 180 -5.29 2.32 7.25
CA GLU A 180 -4.31 2.39 6.15
C GLU A 180 -4.92 1.85 4.85
N LEU A 181 -5.61 0.71 4.94
CA LEU A 181 -6.27 0.08 3.80
C LEU A 181 -7.35 0.98 3.22
N ILE A 182 -8.13 1.66 4.07
CA ILE A 182 -9.19 2.60 3.64
C ILE A 182 -8.59 3.73 2.80
N MET A 183 -7.61 4.46 3.34
CA MET A 183 -6.95 5.55 2.63
C MET A 183 -6.35 5.06 1.30
N PHE A 184 -5.70 3.91 1.32
CA PHE A 184 -5.15 3.31 0.11
C PHE A 184 -6.23 3.06 -0.96
N TYR A 185 -7.38 2.49 -0.60
CA TYR A 185 -8.46 2.22 -1.54
C TYR A 185 -9.15 3.49 -2.05
N ASP A 186 -9.30 4.52 -1.21
CA ASP A 186 -9.84 5.80 -1.65
C ASP A 186 -8.93 6.46 -2.69
N VAL A 187 -7.63 6.49 -2.43
CA VAL A 187 -6.64 7.01 -3.39
C VAL A 187 -6.63 6.16 -4.67
N MET A 188 -6.70 4.83 -4.57
CA MET A 188 -6.78 3.96 -5.74
C MET A 188 -8.05 4.14 -6.53
N ARG A 189 -9.21 4.39 -5.92
CA ARG A 189 -10.43 4.69 -6.68
C ARG A 189 -10.33 6.06 -7.34
N ALA A 190 -9.67 7.02 -6.72
CA ALA A 190 -9.65 8.41 -7.17
C ALA A 190 -8.88 8.75 -8.47
N GLU A 191 -7.63 8.38 -8.71
CA GLU A 191 -7.21 7.01 -8.97
C GLU A 191 -8.01 6.41 -10.16
N PHE A 192 -8.04 5.10 -10.23
CA PHE A 192 -8.36 4.34 -11.43
C PHE A 192 -9.84 4.34 -11.86
N CYS A 193 -10.74 4.98 -11.11
CA CYS A 193 -12.17 5.07 -11.44
C CYS A 193 -12.59 6.38 -12.10
N THR A 194 -11.74 7.40 -12.12
CA THR A 194 -12.04 8.65 -12.83
C THR A 194 -11.90 8.45 -14.35
N PRO A 195 -12.80 9.01 -15.18
CA PRO A 195 -12.61 9.05 -16.62
C PRO A 195 -11.29 9.73 -17.00
N ALA A 196 -10.63 9.24 -18.05
CA ALA A 196 -9.42 9.84 -18.60
C ALA A 196 -9.70 11.16 -19.35
#